data_AF-A0A4V6PR57-F1
#
_entry.id   AF-A0A4V6PR57-F1
#
_cell.length_a   1.000
_cell.length_b   1.000
_cell.length_c   1.000
_cell.angle_alpha   90.00
_cell.angle_beta   90.00
_cell.angle_gamma   90.00
#
_symmetry.space_group_name_H-M   'P 1'
#
loop_
_entity.id
_entity.type
_entity.pdbx_description
1 polymer ?
#
loop_
_entity_poly.entity_id
_entity_poly.type
_entity_poly.pdbx_seq_one_letter_code
_entity_poly.pdbx_strand_id
1 'polypeptide(L)' 'MSKYYLNYLDELESEAIYILREVWAQFENPVILFSGGKDSILVTHLAKKAFYPSKIPFALMHVDTGHNFPETI' A
#
# COMPACT_ATOMS: atom_id res chain seq x y z
N MET A 1 8.85 -12.62 -32.22
CA MET A 1 9.02 -11.84 -30.96
C MET A 1 8.68 -12.76 -29.80
N SER A 2 9.56 -12.87 -28.81
CA SER A 2 9.24 -13.58 -27.57
C SER A 2 8.12 -12.83 -26.85
N LYS A 3 7.06 -13.52 -26.43
CA LYS A 3 6.02 -12.92 -25.59
C LYS A 3 6.61 -12.71 -24.20
N TYR A 4 6.63 -11.47 -23.73
CA TYR A 4 6.98 -11.13 -22.36
C TYR A 4 5.79 -11.45 -21.47
N TYR A 5 6.02 -12.29 -20.46
CA TYR A 5 5.04 -12.59 -19.42
C TYR A 5 5.60 -12.07 -18.11
N LEU A 6 4.81 -11.28 -17.40
CA LEU A 6 5.09 -10.95 -16.01
C LEU A 6 5.03 -12.24 -15.19
N ASN A 7 5.89 -12.35 -14.20
CA ASN A 7 5.68 -13.41 -13.20
C ASN A 7 4.47 -13.03 -12.33
N TYR A 8 3.88 -14.01 -11.66
CA TYR A 8 2.66 -13.83 -10.87
C TYR A 8 2.74 -12.68 -9.85
N LEU A 9 3.90 -12.51 -9.18
CA LEU A 9 4.06 -11.44 -8.20
C LEU A 9 4.24 -10.07 -8.85
N ASP A 10 4.89 -10.00 -10.01
CA ASP A 10 5.01 -8.74 -10.76
C ASP A 10 3.65 -8.25 -11.26
N GLU A 11 2.77 -9.19 -11.67
CA GLU A 11 1.39 -8.88 -12.08
C GLU A 11 0.59 -8.32 -10.89
N LEU A 12 0.56 -9.03 -9.76
CA LEU A 12 -0.13 -8.56 -8.55
C LEU A 12 0.40 -7.22 -8.03
N GLU A 13 1.72 -7.03 -8.06
CA GLU A 13 2.32 -5.77 -7.66
C GLU A 13 1.88 -4.62 -8.58
N SER A 14 1.85 -4.86 -9.88
CA SER A 14 1.41 -3.88 -10.87
C SER A 14 -0.06 -3.50 -10.67
N GLU A 15 -0.92 -4.48 -10.41
CA GLU A 15 -2.34 -4.26 -10.11
C GLU A 15 -2.53 -3.44 -8.82
N ALA A 16 -1.80 -3.78 -7.75
CA ALA A 16 -1.90 -3.05 -6.50
C ALA A 16 -1.41 -1.59 -6.63
N ILE A 17 -0.31 -1.36 -7.36
CA ILE A 17 0.19 -0.02 -7.66
C ILE A 17 -0.84 0.79 -8.47
N TYR A 18 -1.48 0.15 -9.45
CA TYR A 18 -2.53 0.78 -10.24
C TYR A 18 -3.69 1.24 -9.33
N ILE A 19 -4.20 0.36 -8.46
CA ILE A 19 -5.29 0.69 -7.53
C ILE A 19 -4.92 1.86 -6.62
N LEU A 20 -3.70 1.86 -6.05
CA LEU A 20 -3.24 2.94 -5.16
C LEU A 20 -3.20 4.29 -5.89
N ARG A 21 -2.76 4.32 -7.15
CA ARG A 21 -2.72 5.55 -7.96
C ARG A 21 -4.11 6.05 -8.30
N GLU A 22 -5.02 5.16 -8.67
CA GLU A 22 -6.42 5.52 -8.96
C GLU A 22 -7.12 6.08 -7.71
N VAL A 23 -6.91 5.48 -6.54
CA VAL A 23 -7.45 6.02 -5.28
C VAL A 23 -6.93 7.43 -4.99
N TRP A 24 -5.63 7.67 -5.18
CA TRP A 24 -5.10 9.02 -5.02
C TRP A 24 -5.64 10.02 -6.06
N ALA A 25 -5.89 9.56 -7.28
CA ALA A 25 -6.42 10.41 -8.35
C ALA A 25 -7.90 10.78 -8.17
N GLN A 26 -8.70 9.92 -7.54
CA GLN A 26 -10.16 10.07 -7.46
C GLN A 26 -10.68 10.60 -6.13
N PHE A 27 -9.91 10.49 -5.04
CA PHE A 27 -10.39 10.83 -3.68
C PHE A 27 -9.57 11.94 -3.05
N GLU A 28 -10.24 12.86 -2.33
CA GLU A 28 -9.59 14.03 -1.72
C GLU A 28 -8.80 13.70 -0.45
N ASN A 29 -9.29 12.78 0.39
CA ASN A 29 -8.70 12.47 1.70
C ASN A 29 -8.52 10.96 1.94
N PRO A 30 -7.81 10.22 1.07
CA PRO A 30 -7.56 8.80 1.27
C PRO A 30 -6.54 8.55 2.39
N VAL A 31 -6.78 7.51 3.18
CA VAL A 31 -5.88 7.04 4.24
C VAL A 31 -5.59 5.55 4.06
N ILE A 32 -4.38 5.12 4.43
CA ILE A 32 -4.06 3.69 4.56
C ILE A 32 -4.36 3.28 5.99
N LEU A 33 -5.28 2.33 6.16
CA LEU A 33 -5.49 1.68 7.45
C LEU A 33 -4.27 0.83 7.78
N PHE A 34 -3.58 1.19 8.86
CA PHE A 34 -2.29 0.65 9.24
C PHE A 34 -2.38 -0.04 10.60
N SER A 35 -2.27 -1.36 10.63
CA SER A 35 -2.33 -2.16 11.86
C SER A 35 -0.96 -2.53 12.43
N GLY A 36 0.13 -2.23 11.72
CA GLY A 36 1.45 -2.77 12.04
C GLY A 36 1.63 -4.24 11.66
N GLY A 37 0.57 -4.91 11.18
CA GLY A 37 0.63 -6.29 10.70
C GLY A 37 1.20 -6.41 9.28
N LYS A 38 1.58 -7.64 8.90
CA LYS A 38 2.25 -7.98 7.62
C LYS A 38 1.59 -7.36 6.38
N ASP A 39 0.26 -7.40 6.32
CA ASP A 39 -0.49 -6.98 5.13
C ASP A 39 -0.51 -5.46 5.01
N SER A 40 -0.70 -4.74 6.14
CA SER A 40 -0.64 -3.28 6.16
C SER A 40 0.76 -2.73 5.88
N ILE A 41 1.80 -3.45 6.32
CA ILE A 41 3.20 -3.15 5.95
C ILE A 41 3.40 -3.33 4.45
N LEU A 42 2.88 -4.41 3.86
CA LEU A 42 2.98 -4.66 2.42
C LEU A 42 2.26 -3.56 1.61
N VAL A 43 1.04 -3.18 2.00
CA VAL A 43 0.32 -2.07 1.33
C VAL A 43 1.12 -0.76 1.43
N THR A 44 1.72 -0.46 2.58
CA THR A 44 2.57 0.73 2.75
C THR A 44 3.82 0.66 1.86
N HIS A 45 4.42 -0.51 1.70
CA HIS A 45 5.54 -0.74 0.78
C HIS A 45 5.13 -0.52 -0.69
N LEU A 46 3.98 -1.06 -1.09
CA LEU A 46 3.42 -0.88 -2.42
C LEU A 46 3.08 0.59 -2.70
N ALA A 47 2.55 1.31 -1.70
CA ALA A 47 2.34 2.76 -1.80
C ALA A 47 3.66 3.52 -2.00
N LYS A 48 4.73 3.14 -1.29
CA LYS A 48 6.06 3.71 -1.54
C LYS A 48 6.51 3.49 -3.00
N LYS A 49 6.29 2.29 -3.55
CA LYS A 49 6.62 1.99 -4.96
C LYS A 49 5.73 2.75 -5.94
N ALA A 50 4.44 2.87 -5.64
CA ALA A 50 3.47 3.56 -6.49
C ALA A 50 3.80 5.04 -6.69
N PHE A 51 4.35 5.70 -5.68
CA PHE A 51 4.60 7.15 -5.70
C PHE A 51 6.08 7.55 -5.76
N TYR A 52 7.01 6.59 -5.78
CA TYR A 52 8.43 6.89 -5.98
C TYR A 52 8.66 7.74 -7.25
N PRO A 53 9.51 8.78 -7.21
CA PRO A 53 10.40 9.20 -6.12
C PRO A 53 9.78 10.13 -5.07
N SER A 54 8.50 10.46 -5.21
CA SER A 54 7.78 11.30 -4.24
C SER A 54 7.50 10.56 -2.95
N LYS A 55 7.13 11.30 -1.90
CA LYS A 55 6.64 10.72 -0.64
C LYS A 55 5.28 10.04 -0.86
N ILE A 56 4.96 9.09 0.02
CA ILE A 56 3.63 8.48 0.07
C ILE A 56 2.60 9.59 0.35
N PRO A 57 1.56 9.75 -0.47
CA PRO A 57 0.60 10.85 -0.32
C PRO A 57 -0.56 10.53 0.64
N PHE A 58 -0.61 9.31 1.19
CA PHE A 58 -1.62 8.89 2.17
C PHE A 58 -1.14 9.11 3.60
N ALA A 59 -2.04 9.55 4.48
CA ALA A 59 -1.84 9.39 5.91
C ALA A 59 -2.00 7.90 6.31
N LEU A 60 -1.26 7.47 7.33
CA LEU A 60 -1.46 6.17 7.95
C LEU A 60 -2.40 6.33 9.16
N MET A 61 -3.45 5.52 9.22
CA MET A 61 -4.42 5.53 10.31
C MET A 61 -4.38 4.20 11.06
N HIS A 62 -3.99 4.24 12.32
CA HIS A 62 -4.09 3.10 13.23
C HIS A 62 -5.33 3.26 14.11
N VAL A 63 -6.10 2.17 14.25
CA VAL A 63 -7.22 2.11 15.19
C VAL A 63 -6.73 1.40 16.45
N ASP A 64 -6.49 2.16 17.51
CA ASP A 64 -6.13 1.59 18.80
C ASP A 64 -7.38 1.03 19.50
N THR A 65 -7.35 -0.26 19.81
CA THR A 65 -8.43 -0.95 20.50
C THR A 65 -8.27 -0.93 22.02
N GLY A 66 -7.11 -0.51 22.53
CA GLY A 66 -6.70 -0.67 23.92
C GLY A 66 -6.21 -2.09 24.27
N HIS A 67 -6.19 -3.01 23.30
CA HIS A 67 -5.77 -4.41 23.47
C HIS A 67 -4.63 -4.83 22.53
N ASN A 68 -3.96 -3.86 21.91
CA ASN A 68 -2.81 -4.12 21.03
C ASN A 68 -1.63 -4.71 21.84
N PHE A 69 -0.88 -5.60 21.20
CA PHE A 69 0.37 -6.10 21.77
C PHE A 69 1.37 -4.93 21.93
N PRO A 70 2.14 -4.86 23.03
CA PRO A 70 3.16 -3.84 23.23
C PRO A 70 4.16 -3.75 22.07
N GLU A 71 4.45 -4.86 21.40
CA GLU A 71 5.36 -4.96 20.26
C GLU A 71 4.80 -4.35 18.96
N THR A 72 3.49 -4.08 18.90
CA THR A 72 2.81 -3.52 17.71
C THR A 72 2.73 -1.98 17.75
N ILE A 73 2.96 -1.37 18.91
CA ILE A 73 2.86 0.08 19.16
C ILE A 73 4.22 0.75 18.94
#